data_AF-A0A8S4Q6S1-F1
#
_entry.id   AF-A0A8S4Q6S1-F1
#
_cell.length_a   1.000
_cell.length_b   1.000
_cell.length_c   1.000
_cell.angle_alpha   90.00
_cell.angle_beta   90.00
_cell.angle_gamma   90.00
#
_symmetry.space_group_name_H-M   'P 1'
#
loop_
_entity.id
_entity.type
_entity.pdbx_description
1 polymer ?
#
loop_
_entity_poly.entity_id
_entity_poly.type
_entity_poly.pdbx_seq_one_letter_code
_entity_poly.pdbx_strand_id
1 'polypeptide(L)'
;PGFEGDGVTCTEAVVDPCADPALNNCDANAECTPGSDDRVNCTCKSGFLGNGTSCYPDPCNSPFNICNYNANCTPVSETEVNCVCKSGFLGNGTSCVPNPCTDPVLNNCDDNAKCTPGLDEAVNCTCKTGYEGNGTSCTEAVVDPCTDPALNNCDINAECANTNGGVSCTCLPGYQGNGTDCKM
;
A
#
# COMPACT_ATOMS: atom_id res chain seq x y z
N PRO A 1 -17.14 -10.61 56.36
CA PRO A 1 -15.78 -10.61 56.95
C PRO A 1 -15.47 -12.01 57.51
N GLY A 2 -14.91 -12.86 56.65
CA GLY A 2 -14.58 -14.25 56.93
C GLY A 2 -13.09 -14.40 57.18
N PHE A 3 -12.73 -14.76 58.41
CA PHE A 3 -11.40 -15.26 58.72
C PHE A 3 -11.51 -16.76 58.89
N GLU A 4 -10.64 -17.51 58.22
CA GLU A 4 -10.45 -18.93 58.46
C GLU A 4 -9.06 -19.11 59.08
N GLY A 5 -9.00 -19.86 60.18
CA GLY A 5 -7.80 -19.95 61.00
C GLY A 5 -7.91 -21.05 62.05
N ASP A 6 -6.76 -21.50 62.53
CA ASP A 6 -6.59 -22.53 63.56
C ASP A 6 -6.79 -22.00 64.99
N GLY A 7 -7.28 -20.76 65.13
CA GLY A 7 -7.49 -20.08 66.40
C GLY A 7 -6.27 -19.32 66.95
N VAL A 8 -5.13 -19.32 66.23
CA VAL A 8 -3.92 -18.52 66.59
C VAL A 8 -3.48 -17.62 65.43
N THR A 9 -3.67 -18.08 64.18
CA THR A 9 -3.46 -17.27 62.99
C THR A 9 -4.75 -17.17 62.19
N CYS A 10 -5.25 -15.94 62.04
CA CYS A 10 -6.35 -15.63 61.13
C CYS A 10 -5.72 -15.10 59.83
N THR A 11 -5.73 -15.89 58.77
CA THR A 11 -5.41 -15.38 57.44
C THR A 11 -6.68 -14.81 56.82
N GLU A 12 -6.59 -13.68 56.13
CA GLU A 12 -7.71 -13.20 55.32
C GLU A 12 -8.12 -14.32 54.35
N ALA A 13 -9.39 -14.74 54.39
CA ALA A 13 -9.88 -15.61 53.35
C ALA A 13 -9.76 -14.85 52.04
N VAL A 14 -8.98 -15.37 51.09
CA VAL A 14 -9.00 -14.87 49.71
C VAL A 14 -10.37 -15.20 49.16
N VAL A 15 -11.33 -14.31 49.40
CA VAL A 15 -12.65 -14.36 48.78
C VAL A 15 -12.38 -14.17 47.30
N ASP A 16 -12.72 -15.16 46.48
CA ASP A 16 -12.63 -15.02 45.03
C ASP A 16 -13.56 -13.85 44.60
N PRO A 17 -13.00 -12.69 44.19
CA PRO A 17 -13.81 -11.53 43.84
C PRO A 17 -14.65 -11.79 42.58
N CYS A 18 -14.32 -12.81 41.78
CA CYS A 18 -15.13 -13.23 40.64
C CYS A 18 -16.38 -14.02 41.04
N ALA A 19 -16.39 -14.62 42.23
CA ALA A 19 -17.55 -15.35 42.77
C ALA A 19 -18.54 -14.43 43.49
N ASP A 20 -18.14 -13.19 43.84
CA ASP A 20 -18.99 -12.19 44.47
C ASP A 20 -19.69 -11.32 43.40
N PRO A 21 -21.03 -11.40 43.24
CA PRO A 21 -21.77 -10.58 42.28
C PRO A 21 -21.69 -9.07 42.54
N ALA A 22 -21.32 -8.64 43.75
CA ALA A 22 -21.12 -7.22 44.06
C ALA A 22 -19.77 -6.68 43.54
N LEU A 23 -18.81 -7.57 43.27
CA LEU A 23 -17.47 -7.25 42.79
C LEU A 23 -17.27 -7.62 41.32
N ASN A 24 -17.87 -8.73 40.86
CA ASN A 24 -17.80 -9.18 39.48
C ASN A 24 -18.72 -8.35 38.56
N ASN A 25 -18.12 -7.37 37.88
CA ASN A 25 -18.77 -6.51 36.90
C ASN A 25 -18.42 -6.87 35.44
N CYS A 26 -17.91 -8.08 35.20
CA CYS A 26 -17.51 -8.52 33.86
C CYS A 26 -18.74 -8.80 32.97
N ASP A 27 -18.58 -8.56 31.67
CA ASP A 27 -19.58 -8.96 30.68
C ASP A 27 -19.77 -10.49 30.68
N ALA A 28 -20.96 -10.98 30.31
CA ALA A 28 -21.21 -12.42 30.19
C ALA A 28 -20.26 -13.11 29.20
N ASN A 29 -19.75 -12.37 28.21
CA ASN A 29 -18.76 -12.80 27.23
C ASN A 29 -17.33 -12.46 27.63
N ALA A 30 -17.06 -12.13 28.90
CA ALA A 30 -15.73 -11.96 29.45
C ALA A 30 -15.34 -13.08 30.43
N GLU A 31 -14.05 -13.32 30.53
CA GLU A 31 -13.42 -14.13 31.58
C GLU A 31 -13.01 -13.19 32.72
N CYS A 32 -13.43 -13.54 33.93
CA CYS A 32 -13.06 -12.83 35.15
C CYS A 32 -11.83 -13.47 35.78
N THR A 33 -10.85 -12.64 36.15
CA THR A 33 -9.69 -13.06 36.94
C THR A 33 -9.52 -12.13 38.15
N PRO A 34 -9.10 -12.64 39.33
CA PRO A 34 -8.84 -11.80 40.50
C PRO A 34 -7.77 -10.74 40.21
N GLY A 35 -8.04 -9.49 40.58
CA GLY A 35 -7.12 -8.35 40.51
C GLY A 35 -6.58 -7.96 41.89
N SER A 36 -5.97 -6.76 41.99
CA SER A 36 -5.49 -6.22 43.27
C SER A 36 -6.61 -5.44 44.00
N ASP A 37 -6.60 -5.47 45.33
CA ASP A 37 -7.53 -4.72 46.20
C ASP A 37 -9.02 -5.03 45.93
N ASP A 38 -9.41 -6.32 45.92
CA ASP A 38 -10.78 -6.79 45.66
C ASP A 38 -11.37 -6.38 44.29
N ARG A 39 -10.54 -5.88 43.36
CA ARG A 39 -10.95 -5.61 41.98
C ARG A 39 -10.90 -6.89 41.14
N VAL A 40 -11.72 -6.92 40.10
CA VAL A 40 -11.69 -7.96 39.06
C VAL A 40 -11.05 -7.43 37.78
N ASN A 41 -10.36 -8.32 37.07
CA ASN A 41 -9.87 -8.07 35.71
C ASN A 41 -10.75 -8.86 34.74
N CYS A 42 -11.45 -8.13 33.86
CA CYS A 42 -12.32 -8.71 32.86
C CYS A 42 -11.61 -8.71 31.50
N THR A 43 -11.51 -9.86 30.85
CA THR A 43 -10.96 -9.98 29.49
C THR A 43 -12.02 -10.61 28.59
N CYS A 44 -12.36 -9.97 27.46
CA CYS A 44 -13.32 -10.57 26.54
C CYS A 44 -12.84 -11.95 26.06
N LYS A 45 -13.77 -12.90 25.98
CA LYS A 45 -13.52 -14.25 25.47
C LYS A 45 -13.14 -14.20 23.99
N SER A 46 -12.54 -15.27 23.49
CA SER A 46 -12.19 -15.42 22.07
C SER A 46 -13.38 -15.14 21.16
N GLY A 47 -13.19 -14.29 20.14
CA GLY A 47 -14.23 -13.87 19.21
C GLY A 47 -15.05 -12.66 19.68
N PHE A 48 -14.74 -12.07 20.83
CA PHE A 48 -15.33 -10.83 21.33
C PHE A 48 -14.28 -9.74 21.50
N LEU A 49 -14.70 -8.50 21.30
CA LEU A 49 -13.89 -7.29 21.47
C LEU A 49 -14.58 -6.36 22.48
N GLY A 50 -13.80 -5.48 23.10
CA GLY A 50 -14.30 -4.53 24.08
C GLY A 50 -13.34 -4.34 25.24
N ASN A 51 -13.88 -3.87 26.36
CA ASN A 51 -13.09 -3.54 27.56
C ASN A 51 -13.23 -4.58 28.68
N GLY A 52 -13.90 -5.71 28.43
CA GLY A 52 -14.15 -6.77 29.40
C GLY A 52 -15.41 -6.59 30.25
N THR A 53 -15.86 -5.35 30.49
CA THR A 53 -17.15 -5.08 31.14
C THR A 53 -18.29 -4.88 30.14
N SER A 54 -17.95 -4.57 28.90
CA SER A 54 -18.80 -4.63 27.72
C SER A 54 -18.04 -5.35 26.62
N CYS A 55 -18.55 -6.49 26.16
CA CYS A 55 -17.95 -7.30 25.12
C CYS A 55 -18.97 -7.54 23.99
N TYR A 56 -18.58 -7.24 22.76
CA TYR A 56 -19.38 -7.44 21.56
C TYR A 56 -18.69 -8.41 20.60
N PRO A 57 -19.43 -9.15 19.76
CA PRO A 57 -18.83 -10.06 18.79
C PRO A 57 -17.89 -9.32 17.85
N ASP A 58 -16.73 -9.91 17.54
CA ASP A 58 -15.80 -9.36 16.56
C ASP A 58 -16.52 -9.16 15.21
N PRO A 59 -16.66 -7.92 14.73
CA PRO A 59 -17.42 -7.61 13.52
C PRO A 59 -16.76 -8.21 12.25
N CYS A 60 -15.46 -8.54 12.29
CA CYS A 60 -14.77 -9.23 11.20
C CYS A 60 -15.09 -10.74 11.12
N ASN A 61 -15.59 -11.33 12.20
CA ASN A 61 -15.97 -12.74 12.29
C ASN A 61 -17.49 -12.93 12.49
N SER A 62 -18.26 -11.92 12.07
CA SER A 62 -19.70 -11.79 12.26
C SER A 62 -20.36 -11.39 10.93
N PRO A 63 -21.70 -11.46 10.77
CA PRO A 63 -22.42 -10.94 9.61
C PRO A 63 -22.14 -9.48 9.23
N PHE A 64 -21.48 -8.70 10.10
CA PHE A 64 -21.04 -7.33 9.79
C PHE A 64 -19.80 -7.26 8.89
N ASN A 65 -19.10 -8.38 8.65
CA ASN A 65 -17.96 -8.39 7.75
C ASN A 65 -18.42 -8.27 6.29
N ILE A 66 -18.31 -7.05 5.77
CA ILE A 66 -18.60 -6.70 4.37
C ILE A 66 -17.36 -6.72 3.46
N CYS A 67 -16.18 -7.09 4.01
CA CYS A 67 -14.94 -7.04 3.25
C CYS A 67 -14.88 -8.10 2.16
N ASN A 68 -14.21 -7.77 1.06
CA ASN A 68 -13.89 -8.73 0.02
C ASN A 68 -12.99 -9.85 0.59
N TYR A 69 -13.06 -11.06 0.03
CA TYR A 69 -12.13 -12.14 0.38
C TYR A 69 -10.64 -11.75 0.18
N ASN A 70 -10.36 -10.90 -0.81
CA ASN A 70 -9.04 -10.34 -1.07
C ASN A 70 -8.76 -9.04 -0.29
N ALA A 71 -9.48 -8.77 0.79
CA ALA A 71 -9.22 -7.67 1.71
C ALA A 71 -8.88 -8.16 3.13
N ASN A 72 -8.13 -7.34 3.85
CA ASN A 72 -7.94 -7.46 5.28
C ASN A 72 -9.04 -6.67 5.99
N CYS A 73 -9.71 -7.31 6.95
CA CYS A 73 -10.72 -6.70 7.78
C CYS A 73 -10.09 -6.20 9.10
N THR A 74 -10.42 -4.98 9.50
CA THR A 74 -10.07 -4.43 10.82
C THR A 74 -11.32 -3.85 11.48
N PRO A 75 -11.65 -4.24 12.73
CA PRO A 75 -12.79 -3.69 13.46
C PRO A 75 -12.67 -2.18 13.68
N VAL A 76 -13.77 -1.44 13.48
CA VAL A 76 -13.87 0.01 13.80
C VAL A 76 -14.83 0.25 14.97
N SER A 77 -15.97 -0.43 14.96
CA SER A 77 -16.96 -0.41 16.05
C SER A 77 -17.68 -1.76 16.11
N GLU A 78 -18.71 -1.89 16.96
CA GLU A 78 -19.47 -3.14 17.14
C GLU A 78 -20.11 -3.67 15.85
N THR A 79 -20.36 -2.77 14.89
CA THR A 79 -21.04 -3.11 13.62
C THR A 79 -20.31 -2.57 12.39
N GLU A 80 -19.22 -1.81 12.58
CA GLU A 80 -18.46 -1.18 11.49
C GLU A 80 -17.08 -1.82 11.36
N VAL A 81 -16.69 -2.08 10.11
CA VAL A 81 -15.40 -2.63 9.74
C VAL A 81 -14.72 -1.74 8.71
N ASN A 82 -13.40 -1.68 8.77
CA ASN A 82 -12.57 -1.10 7.74
C ASN A 82 -11.94 -2.22 6.90
N CYS A 83 -12.07 -2.12 5.58
CA CYS A 83 -11.61 -3.12 4.63
C CYS A 83 -10.50 -2.53 3.76
N VAL A 84 -9.35 -3.18 3.72
CA VAL A 84 -8.22 -2.74 2.88
C VAL A 84 -7.79 -3.91 2.00
N CYS A 85 -7.75 -3.70 0.68
CA CYS A 85 -7.32 -4.75 -0.25
C CYS A 85 -5.92 -5.28 0.12
N LYS A 86 -5.75 -6.59 0.01
CA LYS A 86 -4.47 -7.27 0.22
C LYS A 86 -3.46 -6.80 -0.83
N SER A 87 -2.18 -7.01 -0.55
CA SER A 87 -1.12 -6.69 -1.50
C SER A 87 -1.35 -7.40 -2.84
N GLY A 88 -1.13 -6.68 -3.93
CA GLY A 88 -1.43 -7.17 -5.29
C GLY A 88 -2.89 -7.02 -5.73
N PHE A 89 -3.77 -6.39 -4.93
CA PHE A 89 -5.15 -6.09 -5.30
C PHE A 89 -5.45 -4.59 -5.17
N LEU A 90 -6.40 -4.11 -5.97
CA LEU A 90 -6.87 -2.72 -5.99
C LEU A 90 -8.39 -2.67 -5.81
N GLY A 91 -8.87 -1.59 -5.21
CA GLY A 91 -10.29 -1.35 -5.02
C GLY A 91 -10.59 -0.64 -3.70
N ASN A 92 -11.82 -0.78 -3.24
CA ASN A 92 -12.34 -0.08 -2.05
C ASN A 92 -12.42 -0.98 -0.80
N GLY A 93 -11.86 -2.20 -0.85
CA GLY A 93 -11.88 -3.16 0.25
C GLY A 93 -13.12 -4.07 0.28
N THR A 94 -14.27 -3.64 -0.25
CA THR A 94 -15.46 -4.51 -0.44
C THR A 94 -15.47 -5.16 -1.84
N SER A 95 -14.86 -4.49 -2.80
CA SER A 95 -14.45 -5.03 -4.09
C SER A 95 -12.94 -4.86 -4.24
N CYS A 96 -12.24 -5.96 -4.46
CA CYS A 96 -10.79 -5.99 -4.69
C CYS A 96 -10.51 -6.86 -5.92
N VAL A 97 -9.95 -6.23 -6.96
CA VAL A 97 -9.55 -6.89 -8.22
C VAL A 97 -8.02 -6.99 -8.27
N PRO A 98 -7.44 -7.99 -8.96
CA PRO A 98 -5.99 -8.10 -9.12
C PRO A 98 -5.41 -6.79 -9.68
N ASN A 99 -4.29 -6.34 -9.12
CA ASN A 99 -3.55 -5.19 -9.64
C ASN A 99 -2.84 -5.63 -10.92
N PRO A 100 -3.23 -5.11 -12.08
CA PRO A 100 -2.76 -5.66 -13.33
C PRO A 100 -1.31 -5.23 -13.64
N CYS A 101 -0.72 -4.29 -12.87
CA CYS A 101 0.70 -3.93 -12.97
C CYS A 101 1.63 -4.85 -12.17
N THR A 102 1.11 -5.57 -11.18
CA THR A 102 1.90 -6.53 -10.39
C THR A 102 1.58 -7.98 -10.73
N ASP A 103 0.49 -8.20 -11.46
CA ASP A 103 0.12 -9.51 -11.96
C ASP A 103 0.93 -9.83 -13.24
N PRO A 104 1.71 -10.92 -13.27
CA PRO A 104 2.55 -11.26 -14.41
C PRO A 104 1.77 -11.76 -15.64
N VAL A 105 0.49 -12.10 -15.49
CA VAL A 105 -0.39 -12.51 -16.59
C VAL A 105 -1.05 -11.29 -17.23
N LEU A 106 -1.40 -10.28 -16.41
CA LEU A 106 -2.07 -9.07 -16.87
C LEU A 106 -1.08 -8.00 -17.36
N ASN A 107 0.08 -7.86 -16.71
CA ASN A 107 1.04 -6.82 -17.07
C ASN A 107 1.73 -7.13 -18.40
N ASN A 108 1.40 -6.34 -19.42
CA ASN A 108 1.97 -6.44 -20.76
C ASN A 108 2.84 -5.22 -21.15
N CYS A 109 3.22 -4.39 -20.18
CA CYS A 109 4.05 -3.23 -20.43
C CYS A 109 5.50 -3.63 -20.73
N ASP A 110 6.16 -2.84 -21.58
CA ASP A 110 7.59 -2.93 -21.80
C ASP A 110 8.36 -2.65 -20.49
N ASP A 111 9.54 -3.23 -20.32
CA ASP A 111 10.42 -2.96 -19.18
C ASP A 111 10.82 -1.47 -19.08
N ASN A 112 10.85 -0.77 -20.22
CA ASN A 112 11.08 0.66 -20.34
C ASN A 112 9.78 1.49 -20.33
N ALA A 113 8.65 0.90 -19.93
CA ALA A 113 7.41 1.61 -19.70
C ALA A 113 7.06 1.67 -18.20
N LYS A 114 6.27 2.68 -17.86
CA LYS A 114 5.57 2.80 -16.58
C LYS A 114 4.18 2.19 -16.75
N CYS A 115 3.87 1.21 -15.89
CA CYS A 115 2.53 0.67 -15.79
C CYS A 115 1.67 1.51 -14.83
N THR A 116 0.43 1.78 -15.23
CA THR A 116 -0.62 2.31 -14.35
C THR A 116 -1.91 1.49 -14.50
N PRO A 117 -2.56 1.11 -13.38
CA PRO A 117 -3.86 0.44 -13.44
C PRO A 117 -4.91 1.35 -14.08
N GLY A 118 -5.69 0.79 -14.99
CA GLY A 118 -6.86 1.43 -15.60
C GLY A 118 -8.17 1.01 -14.92
N LEU A 119 -9.29 1.46 -15.50
CA LEU A 119 -10.62 0.98 -15.12
C LEU A 119 -10.84 -0.44 -15.65
N ASP A 120 -11.67 -1.24 -14.98
CA ASP A 120 -12.08 -2.58 -15.42
C ASP A 120 -10.91 -3.51 -15.81
N GLU A 121 -9.90 -3.61 -14.93
CA GLU A 121 -8.71 -4.45 -15.12
C GLU A 121 -7.80 -4.04 -16.31
N ALA A 122 -8.06 -2.90 -16.94
CA ALA A 122 -7.21 -2.40 -18.02
C ALA A 122 -5.79 -2.07 -17.52
N VAL A 123 -4.80 -2.30 -18.38
CA VAL A 123 -3.40 -1.91 -18.16
C VAL A 123 -3.08 -0.73 -19.06
N ASN A 124 -2.60 0.36 -18.47
CA ASN A 124 -2.07 1.49 -19.21
C ASN A 124 -0.55 1.48 -19.12
N CYS A 125 0.11 1.46 -20.27
CA CYS A 125 1.56 1.52 -20.37
C CYS A 125 1.97 2.84 -21.02
N THR A 126 2.95 3.53 -20.43
CA THR A 126 3.52 4.75 -21.02
C THR A 126 5.04 4.64 -20.98
N CYS A 127 5.71 4.83 -22.12
CA CYS A 127 7.18 4.78 -22.17
C CYS A 127 7.80 5.77 -21.17
N LYS A 128 8.87 5.34 -20.51
CA LYS A 128 9.64 6.17 -19.58
C LYS A 128 10.32 7.30 -20.36
N THR A 129 10.76 8.34 -19.65
CA THR A 129 11.50 9.45 -20.23
C THR A 129 12.73 8.95 -20.99
N GLY A 130 12.94 9.45 -22.22
CA GLY A 130 14.01 8.99 -23.11
C GLY A 130 13.64 7.77 -23.96
N TYR A 131 12.40 7.29 -23.88
CA TYR A 131 11.88 6.21 -24.72
C TYR A 131 10.61 6.66 -25.45
N GLU A 132 10.39 6.12 -26.64
CA GLU A 132 9.21 6.33 -27.47
C GLU A 132 8.61 4.99 -27.93
N GLY A 133 7.31 5.00 -28.20
CA GLY A 133 6.57 3.79 -28.57
C GLY A 133 5.13 3.79 -28.06
N ASN A 134 4.52 2.61 -28.01
CA ASN A 134 3.13 2.42 -27.60
C ASN A 134 2.97 1.98 -26.13
N GLY A 135 4.07 1.90 -25.37
CA GLY A 135 4.08 1.46 -23.98
C GLY A 135 4.23 -0.05 -23.79
N THR A 136 3.79 -0.89 -24.72
CA THR A 136 4.06 -2.34 -24.72
C THR A 136 5.33 -2.69 -25.49
N SER A 137 5.80 -1.77 -26.32
CA SER A 137 7.11 -1.76 -26.96
C SER A 137 7.63 -0.34 -26.88
N CYS A 138 8.77 -0.16 -26.21
CA CYS A 138 9.43 1.13 -26.04
C CYS A 138 10.88 1.04 -26.53
N THR A 139 11.26 1.92 -27.43
CA THR A 139 12.64 2.05 -27.93
C THR A 139 13.23 3.38 -27.46
N GLU A 140 14.55 3.48 -27.35
CA GLU A 140 15.20 4.76 -27.03
C GLU A 140 14.72 5.83 -28.02
N ALA A 141 14.26 6.96 -27.49
CA ALA A 141 13.80 8.08 -28.29
C ALA A 141 15.00 8.69 -29.00
N VAL A 142 14.90 8.85 -30.32
CA VAL A 142 15.95 9.53 -31.08
C VAL A 142 15.87 11.02 -30.77
N VAL A 143 16.76 11.50 -29.91
CA VAL A 143 16.93 12.94 -29.68
C VAL A 143 17.51 13.55 -30.95
N ASP A 144 16.83 14.53 -31.54
CA ASP A 144 17.40 15.29 -32.65
C ASP A 144 18.58 16.13 -32.14
N PRO A 145 19.83 15.75 -32.48
CA PRO A 145 21.00 16.42 -31.95
C PRO A 145 21.11 17.85 -32.47
N CYS A 146 20.41 18.24 -33.55
CA CYS A 146 20.38 19.61 -34.04
C CYS A 146 19.57 20.54 -33.13
N THR A 147 18.65 19.99 -32.35
CA THR A 147 17.76 20.75 -31.44
C THR A 147 18.28 20.82 -30.01
N ASP A 148 19.23 19.96 -29.65
CA ASP A 148 19.89 19.95 -28.35
C ASP A 148 21.27 20.64 -28.44
N PRO A 149 21.48 21.82 -27.82
CA PRO A 149 22.76 22.53 -27.83
C PRO A 149 23.93 21.73 -27.24
N ALA A 150 23.67 20.73 -26.38
CA ALA A 150 24.70 19.87 -25.84
C ALA A 150 25.19 18.81 -26.85
N LEU A 151 24.37 18.52 -27.88
CA LEU A 151 24.67 17.55 -28.94
C LEU A 151 25.00 18.22 -30.28
N ASN A 152 24.54 19.44 -30.52
CA ASN A 152 24.82 20.22 -31.72
C ASN A 152 26.19 20.91 -31.62
N ASN A 153 27.17 20.43 -32.38
CA ASN A 153 28.50 21.01 -32.47
C ASN A 153 28.79 21.72 -33.81
N CYS A 154 27.75 22.01 -34.61
CA CYS A 154 27.92 22.68 -35.89
C CYS A 154 28.37 24.15 -35.72
N ASP A 155 29.19 24.64 -36.64
CA ASP A 155 29.54 26.06 -36.73
C ASP A 155 28.26 26.88 -36.95
N ILE A 156 28.24 28.13 -36.48
CA ILE A 156 27.11 29.04 -36.71
C ILE A 156 26.85 29.30 -38.22
N ASN A 157 27.87 29.09 -39.06
CA ASN A 157 27.78 29.16 -40.52
C ASN A 157 27.67 27.77 -41.18
N ALA A 158 27.16 26.76 -40.47
CA ALA A 158 26.89 25.43 -40.99
C ALA A 158 25.41 25.04 -40.81
N GLU A 159 24.90 24.27 -41.77
CA GLU A 159 23.61 23.60 -41.68
C GLU A 159 23.77 22.29 -40.91
N CYS A 160 22.87 22.07 -39.93
CA CYS A 160 22.82 20.86 -39.12
C CYS A 160 21.80 19.88 -39.70
N ALA A 161 22.20 18.61 -39.83
CA ALA A 161 21.31 17.52 -40.21
C ALA A 161 21.40 16.38 -39.19
N ASN A 162 20.25 15.93 -38.70
CA ASN A 162 20.14 14.71 -37.92
C ASN A 162 20.42 13.49 -38.81
N THR A 163 21.27 12.59 -38.34
CA THR A 163 21.60 11.33 -39.03
C THR A 163 21.32 10.15 -38.10
N ASN A 164 21.03 8.98 -38.68
CA ASN A 164 20.78 7.78 -37.89
C ASN A 164 22.07 7.33 -37.17
N GLY A 165 22.29 7.86 -35.97
CA GLY A 165 23.50 7.67 -35.16
C GLY A 165 24.30 8.94 -34.78
N GLY A 166 23.81 10.16 -35.08
CA GLY A 166 24.48 11.39 -34.63
C GLY A 166 24.14 12.66 -35.42
N VAL A 167 25.03 13.64 -35.36
CA VAL A 167 24.88 14.95 -36.03
C VAL A 167 25.81 15.08 -37.23
N SER A 168 25.32 15.66 -38.33
CA SER A 168 26.13 16.01 -39.50
C SER A 168 26.05 17.50 -39.77
N CYS A 169 27.20 18.16 -39.93
CA CYS A 169 27.30 19.60 -40.15
C CYS A 169 27.89 19.89 -41.54
N THR A 170 27.25 20.78 -42.31
CA THR A 170 27.74 21.18 -43.65
C THR A 170 27.84 22.69 -43.74
N CYS A 171 29.02 23.24 -44.09
CA CYS A 171 29.19 24.69 -44.20
C CYS A 171 28.20 25.29 -45.22
N LEU A 172 27.62 26.44 -44.87
CA LEU A 172 26.72 27.19 -45.74
C LEU A 172 27.46 27.67 -47.00
N PRO A 173 26.74 27.94 -48.11
CA PRO A 173 27.35 28.43 -49.34
C PRO A 173 28.20 29.69 -49.11
N GLY A 174 29.43 29.68 -49.63
CA GLY A 174 30.41 30.76 -49.44
C GLY A 174 31.31 30.58 -48.22
N TYR A 175 31.14 29.53 -47.43
CA TYR A 175 32.05 29.13 -46.35
C TYR A 175 32.71 27.78 -46.67
N GLN A 176 33.94 27.59 -46.21
CA GLN A 176 34.71 26.36 -46.33
C GLN A 176 35.19 25.88 -44.96
N GLY A 177 35.28 24.57 -44.80
CA GLY A 177 35.66 23.96 -43.53
C GLY A 177 35.11 22.56 -43.36
N ASN A 178 35.04 22.10 -42.11
CA ASN A 178 34.60 20.74 -41.76
C ASN A 178 33.16 20.69 -41.19
N GLY A 179 32.42 21.79 -41.24
CA GLY A 179 31.06 21.89 -40.70
C GLY A 179 31.01 22.28 -39.21
N THR A 180 32.03 21.98 -38.41
CA THR A 180 32.15 22.46 -37.01
C THR A 180 32.98 23.74 -36.89
N ASP A 181 33.78 24.05 -37.91
CA ASP A 181 34.48 25.31 -38.10
C ASP A 181 34.36 25.70 -39.58
N CYS A 182 33.64 26.79 -39.86
CA CYS A 182 33.37 27.28 -41.21
C CYS A 182 33.87 28.72 -41.36
N LYS A 183 34.68 28.99 -42.39
CA LYS A 183 35.29 30.30 -42.66
C LYS A 183 35.04 30.72 -44.11
N MET A 184 34.84 32.02 -44.34
CA MET A 184 34.73 32.60 -45.69
C MET A 184 36.04 32.52 -46.46
#